data_AF-A0A7Y2TGZ9-F1
#
_entry.id   AF-A0A7Y2TGZ9-F1
#
_cell.length_a   1.000
_cell.length_b   1.000
_cell.length_c   1.000
_cell.angle_alpha   90.00
_cell.angle_beta   90.00
_cell.angle_gamma   90.00
#
_symmetry.space_group_name_H-M   'P 1'
#
loop_
_entity.id
_entity.type
_entity.pdbx_description
1 polymer ?
#
loop_
_entity_poly.entity_id
_entity_poly.type
_entity_poly.pdbx_seq_one_letter_code
_entity_poly.pdbx_strand_id
1 'polypeptide(L)'
;MNSIHHIALICILSFFGCTERTDKGKVLAEVYGEKLYSSELDKVISPDATFEDSVFMVKEYVNVWLSKQVLLHQAEQVLSLEQKDKSKQLEQYKNDLLIYEVLN
;
A
#
# COMPACT_ATOMS: atom_id res chain seq x y z
N MET A 1 -4.05 4.73 49.55
CA MET A 1 -3.58 3.72 48.58
C MET A 1 -4.42 3.68 47.29
N ASN A 2 -5.75 3.83 47.32
CA ASN A 2 -6.60 3.69 46.12
C ASN A 2 -6.52 4.84 45.11
N SER A 3 -6.24 6.08 45.54
CA SER A 3 -6.20 7.24 44.63
C SER A 3 -5.00 7.23 43.68
N ILE A 4 -3.91 6.56 44.05
CA ILE A 4 -2.66 6.50 43.26
C ILE A 4 -2.83 5.54 42.07
N HIS A 5 -3.63 4.49 42.23
CA HIS A 5 -3.94 3.55 41.15
C HIS A 5 -4.79 4.17 40.03
N HIS A 6 -5.69 5.10 40.35
CA HIS A 6 -6.49 5.81 39.35
C HIS A 6 -5.65 6.79 38.51
N ILE A 7 -4.67 7.45 39.14
CA ILE A 7 -3.72 8.34 38.44
C ILE A 7 -2.82 7.52 37.50
N ALA A 8 -2.35 6.36 37.96
CA ALA A 8 -1.55 5.45 37.13
C ALA A 8 -2.34 4.89 35.93
N LEU A 9 -3.64 4.59 36.11
CA LEU A 9 -4.52 4.10 35.04
C LEU A 9 -4.77 5.15 33.94
N ILE A 10 -4.89 6.43 34.32
CA ILE A 10 -5.07 7.55 33.38
C ILE A 10 -3.78 7.85 32.59
N CYS A 11 -2.61 7.72 33.22
CA CYS A 11 -1.33 7.91 32.54
C CYS A 11 -1.04 6.84 31.47
N ILE A 12 -1.48 5.59 31.67
CA ILE A 12 -1.28 4.49 30.70
C ILE A 12 -2.09 4.71 29.41
N LEU A 13 -3.25 5.37 29.50
CA LEU A 13 -4.11 5.67 28.34
C LEU A 13 -3.60 6.82 27.45
N SER A 14 -2.59 7.58 27.90
CA SER A 14 -2.11 8.77 27.21
C SER A 14 -0.97 8.50 26.21
N PHE A 15 -0.52 7.25 26.07
CA PHE A 15 0.60 6.89 25.16
C PHE A 15 0.19 6.59 23.71
N PHE A 16 -1.10 6.60 23.37
CA PHE A 16 -1.58 6.48 21.99
C PHE A 16 -1.89 7.85 21.42
N GLY A 17 -0.91 8.54 20.83
CA GLY A 17 -1.26 9.85 20.26
C GLY A 17 -0.18 10.64 19.55
N CYS A 18 0.64 10.01 18.70
CA CYS A 18 1.27 10.74 17.61
C CYS A 18 1.60 9.79 16.46
N THR A 19 0.63 9.58 15.57
CA THR A 19 0.91 9.02 14.25
C THR A 19 1.32 10.19 13.36
N GLU A 20 2.55 10.18 12.84
CA GLU A 20 2.92 11.08 11.75
C GLU A 20 1.91 10.91 10.62
N ARG A 21 1.13 11.97 10.38
CA ARG A 21 0.24 12.03 9.21
C ARG A 21 1.14 12.33 8.02
N THR A 22 1.70 11.28 7.42
CA THR A 22 2.34 11.41 6.11
C THR A 22 1.27 11.88 5.13
N ASP A 23 1.46 13.08 4.58
CA ASP A 23 0.59 13.59 3.54
C ASP A 23 0.80 12.76 2.29
N LYS A 24 -0.14 11.86 2.02
CA LYS A 24 -0.15 11.02 0.80
C LYS A 24 -0.63 11.82 -0.42
N GLY A 25 -1.04 13.06 -0.22
CA GLY A 25 -1.60 13.91 -1.25
C GLY A 25 -3.04 13.53 -1.60
N LYS A 26 -3.47 13.90 -2.81
CA LYS A 26 -4.85 13.79 -3.26
C LYS A 26 -5.18 12.36 -3.66
N VAL A 27 -6.40 11.91 -3.35
CA VAL A 27 -6.95 10.67 -3.91
C VAL A 27 -7.26 10.88 -5.39
N LEU A 28 -6.66 10.05 -6.24
CA LEU A 28 -6.81 10.11 -7.69
C LEU A 28 -7.81 9.08 -8.22
N ALA A 29 -7.93 7.94 -7.54
CA ALA A 29 -8.93 6.91 -7.83
C ALA A 29 -9.26 6.11 -6.56
N GLU A 30 -10.46 5.54 -6.50
CA GLU A 30 -10.91 4.66 -5.42
C GLU A 30 -11.77 3.54 -5.99
N VAL A 31 -11.51 2.29 -5.59
CA VAL A 31 -12.28 1.12 -6.02
C VAL A 31 -12.20 0.02 -4.97
N TYR A 32 -13.34 -0.60 -4.64
CA TYR A 32 -13.46 -1.64 -3.58
C TYR A 32 -12.84 -1.26 -2.22
N GLY A 33 -12.78 0.04 -1.89
CA GLY A 33 -12.20 0.55 -0.64
C GLY A 33 -10.69 0.84 -0.71
N GLU A 34 -10.02 0.42 -1.78
CA GLU A 34 -8.63 0.77 -2.06
C GLU A 34 -8.55 2.16 -2.68
N LYS A 35 -7.55 2.94 -2.27
CA LYS A 35 -7.35 4.33 -2.71
C LYS A 35 -5.97 4.49 -3.34
N LEU A 36 -5.94 5.06 -4.54
CA LEU A 36 -4.73 5.47 -5.22
C LEU A 36 -4.43 6.95 -4.90
N TYR A 37 -3.29 7.19 -4.28
CA TYR A 37 -2.86 8.52 -3.87
C TYR A 37 -1.87 9.14 -4.86
N SER A 38 -1.84 10.47 -4.95
CA SER A 38 -0.93 11.17 -5.85
C SER A 38 0.54 10.90 -5.54
N SER A 39 0.91 10.67 -4.28
CA SER A 39 2.28 10.30 -3.88
C SER A 39 2.80 9.01 -4.52
N GLU A 40 1.90 8.12 -4.96
CA GLU A 40 2.28 6.86 -5.62
C GLU A 40 2.72 7.09 -7.08
N LEU A 41 2.32 8.22 -7.68
CA LEU A 41 2.68 8.60 -9.05
C LEU A 41 4.05 9.28 -9.15
N ASP A 42 4.56 9.83 -8.05
CA ASP A 42 5.87 10.50 -8.01
C ASP A 42 7.02 9.55 -8.41
N LYS A 43 6.81 8.24 -8.28
CA LYS A 43 7.75 7.19 -8.68
C LYS A 43 7.64 6.77 -10.15
N VAL A 44 6.58 7.21 -10.83
CA VAL A 44 6.19 6.76 -12.18
C VAL A 44 6.45 7.84 -13.21
N ILE A 45 6.25 9.11 -12.83
CA ILE A 45 6.43 10.25 -13.73
C ILE A 45 7.91 10.65 -13.73
N SER A 46 8.54 10.61 -14.90
CA SER A 46 9.89 11.15 -15.07
C SER A 46 9.87 12.67 -14.87
N PRO A 47 10.85 13.27 -14.15
CA PRO A 47 10.94 14.72 -14.00
C PRO A 47 11.11 15.46 -15.35
N ASP A 48 11.59 14.76 -16.38
CA ASP A 48 11.82 15.32 -17.72
C ASP A 48 10.59 15.20 -18.65
N ALA A 49 9.46 14.67 -18.16
CA ALA A 49 8.27 14.47 -18.97
C ALA A 49 7.62 15.80 -19.37
N THR A 50 7.15 15.88 -20.63
CA THR A 50 6.32 17.00 -21.08
C THR A 50 4.98 17.00 -20.35
N PHE A 51 4.23 18.11 -20.42
CA PHE A 51 2.91 18.18 -19.80
C PHE A 51 1.95 17.13 -20.41
N GLU A 52 1.92 17.03 -21.73
CA GLU A 52 1.08 16.09 -22.47
C GLU A 52 1.43 14.64 -22.13
N ASP A 53 2.73 14.31 -22.10
CA ASP A 53 3.19 12.96 -21.76
C ASP A 53 2.87 12.63 -20.30
N SER A 54 3.05 13.58 -19.39
CA SER A 54 2.71 13.41 -17.98
C SER A 54 1.23 13.11 -17.80
N VAL A 55 0.34 13.87 -18.45
CA VAL A 55 -1.11 13.63 -18.39
C VAL A 55 -1.46 12.25 -18.95
N PHE A 56 -0.86 11.86 -20.07
CA PHE A 56 -1.08 10.55 -20.67
C PHE A 56 -0.62 9.41 -19.73
N MET A 57 0.59 9.49 -19.19
CA MET A 57 1.15 8.51 -18.26
C MET A 57 0.31 8.36 -17.00
N VAL A 58 -0.13 9.48 -16.41
CA VAL A 58 -0.98 9.46 -15.22
C VAL A 58 -2.30 8.76 -15.51
N LYS A 59 -2.94 9.11 -16.62
CA LYS A 59 -4.22 8.50 -17.02
C LYS A 59 -4.05 6.99 -17.23
N GLU A 60 -2.99 6.58 -17.91
CA GLU A 60 -2.73 5.17 -18.18
C GLU A 60 -2.43 4.40 -16.90
N TYR A 61 -1.60 4.96 -16.01
CA TYR A 61 -1.31 4.34 -14.72
C TYR A 61 -2.56 4.14 -13.89
N VAL A 62 -3.43 5.16 -13.80
CA VAL A 62 -4.71 5.06 -13.06
C VAL A 62 -5.59 3.95 -13.64
N ASN A 63 -5.68 3.83 -14.98
CA ASN A 63 -6.46 2.80 -15.64
C ASN A 63 -5.93 1.38 -15.36
N VAL A 64 -4.61 1.19 -15.46
CA VAL A 64 -3.96 -0.09 -15.15
C VAL A 64 -4.17 -0.44 -13.67
N TRP A 65 -4.00 0.53 -12.78
CA TRP A 65 -4.22 0.34 -11.36
C TRP A 65 -5.65 -0.10 -11.05
N LEU A 66 -6.65 0.62 -11.59
CA LEU A 66 -8.07 0.27 -11.44
C LEU A 66 -8.37 -1.14 -11.95
N SER A 67 -7.86 -1.48 -13.14
CA SER A 67 -8.04 -2.80 -13.74
C SER A 67 -7.45 -3.90 -12.86
N LYS A 68 -6.27 -3.66 -12.29
CA LYS A 68 -5.63 -4.58 -11.34
C LYS A 68 -6.48 -4.79 -10.09
N GLN A 69 -7.02 -3.73 -9.50
CA GLN A 69 -7.88 -3.87 -8.32
C GLN A 69 -9.16 -4.65 -8.62
N VAL A 70 -9.77 -4.45 -9.79
CA VAL A 70 -10.93 -5.25 -10.22
C VAL A 70 -10.58 -6.73 -10.34
N LEU A 71 -9.45 -7.06 -10.97
CA LEU A 71 -9.02 -8.45 -11.10
C LEU A 71 -8.66 -9.08 -9.75
N LEU A 72 -8.01 -8.33 -8.85
CA LEU A 72 -7.70 -8.80 -7.50
C LEU A 72 -8.97 -9.08 -6.70
N HIS A 73 -9.95 -8.18 -6.77
CA HIS A 73 -11.24 -8.38 -6.12
C HIS A 73 -11.96 -9.62 -6.65
N GLN A 74 -11.95 -9.83 -7.97
CA GLN A 74 -12.51 -11.04 -8.59
C GLN A 74 -11.78 -12.31 -8.15
N ALA A 75 -10.44 -12.26 -8.08
CA ALA A 75 -9.63 -13.38 -7.61
C ALA A 75 -9.99 -13.76 -6.16
N GLU A 76 -10.22 -12.78 -5.30
CA GLU A 76 -10.68 -13.01 -3.94
C GLU A 76 -12.06 -13.65 -3.87
N GLN A 77 -12.93 -13.42 -4.85
CA GLN A 77 -14.27 -14.02 -4.86
C GLN A 77 -14.30 -15.44 -5.47
N VAL A 78 -13.45 -15.70 -6.47
CA VAL A 78 -13.55 -16.92 -7.29
C VAL A 78 -12.55 -18.01 -6.88
N LEU A 79 -11.36 -17.65 -6.42
CA LEU A 79 -10.32 -18.63 -6.15
C LEU A 79 -10.61 -19.44 -4.87
N SER A 80 -10.30 -20.73 -4.91
CA SER A 80 -10.35 -21.59 -3.73
C SER A 80 -9.28 -21.21 -2.70
N LEU A 81 -9.43 -21.66 -1.45
CA LEU A 81 -8.43 -21.42 -0.40
C LEU A 81 -7.04 -21.93 -0.79
N GLU A 82 -6.96 -23.11 -1.41
CA GLU A 82 -5.71 -23.68 -1.91
C GLU A 82 -5.10 -22.83 -3.03
N GLN A 83 -5.92 -22.30 -3.93
CA GLN A 83 -5.44 -21.42 -5.01
C GLN A 83 -4.95 -20.07 -4.47
N LYS A 84 -5.55 -19.56 -3.40
CA LYS A 84 -5.13 -18.32 -2.73
C LYS A 84 -3.87 -18.49 -1.90
N ASP A 85 -3.59 -19.70 -1.41
CA ASP A 85 -2.35 -19.95 -0.67
C ASP A 85 -1.14 -19.83 -1.60
N LYS A 86 -0.42 -18.71 -1.43
CA LYS A 86 0.83 -18.40 -2.15
C LYS A 86 2.07 -18.50 -1.28
N SER A 87 1.97 -19.11 -0.10
CA SER A 87 3.04 -19.10 0.91
C SER A 87 4.36 -19.65 0.36
N LYS A 88 4.30 -20.78 -0.37
CA LYS A 88 5.48 -21.39 -0.99
C LYS A 88 6.11 -20.50 -2.06
N GLN A 89 5.30 -19.89 -2.92
CA GLN A 89 5.79 -19.02 -3.99
C GLN A 89 6.41 -17.73 -3.40
N LEU A 90 5.80 -17.18 -2.35
CA LEU A 90 6.32 -16.00 -1.65
C LEU A 90 7.64 -16.29 -0.93
N GLU A 91 7.77 -17.46 -0.28
CA GLU A 91 9.03 -17.89 0.34
C GLU A 91 10.14 -18.03 -0.70
N GLN A 92 9.83 -18.67 -1.83
CA GLN A 92 10.81 -18.84 -2.90
C GLN A 92 11.22 -17.49 -3.51
N TYR A 93 10.25 -16.61 -3.81
CA TYR A 93 10.55 -15.28 -4.34
C TYR A 93 11.42 -14.45 -3.39
N LYS A 94 11.15 -14.53 -2.07
CA LYS A 94 12.00 -13.90 -1.06
C LYS A 94 13.43 -14.43 -1.12
N ASN A 95 13.61 -15.75 -1.20
CA ASN A 95 14.94 -16.36 -1.28
C ASN A 95 15.69 -15.93 -2.55
N ASP A 96 14.99 -15.88 -3.69
CA ASP A 96 15.56 -15.44 -4.96
C ASP A 96 16.05 -13.98 -4.89
N LEU A 97 15.28 -13.08 -4.26
CA LEU A 97 15.69 -11.68 -4.03
C LEU A 97 16.92 -11.57 -3.12
N LEU A 98 17.02 -12.39 -2.06
CA LEU A 98 18.17 -12.38 -1.17
C LEU A 98 19.44 -12.90 -1.85
N ILE A 99 19.33 -13.93 -2.67
CA ILE A 99 20.45 -14.45 -3.46
C ILE A 99 20.90 -13.40 -4.48
N TYR A 100 19.96 -12.73 -5.15
CA TYR A 100 20.28 -11.66 -6.09
C TYR A 100 21.11 -10.55 -5.44
N GLU A 101 20.73 -10.10 -4.23
CA GLU A 101 21.45 -9.06 -3.49
C GLU A 101 22.89 -9.46 -3.08
N VAL A 102 23.16 -10.77 -2.95
CA VAL A 102 24.51 -11.28 -2.64
C VAL A 102 25.39 -11.36 -3.90
N LEU A 103 24.79 -11.52 -5.07
CA LEU A 103 25.50 -11.77 -6.33
C LEU A 103 25.81 -10.49 -7.13
N ASN A 104 25.12 -9.38 -6.85
CA ASN A 104 25.23 -8.12 -7.59
C ASN A 104 25.76 -6.98 -6.71
#